data_AF-Q5F7L3-F1
#
_entry.id   AF-Q5F7L3-F1
#
_cell.length_a   1.000
_cell.length_b   1.000
_cell.length_c   1.000
_cell.angle_alpha   90.00
_cell.angle_beta   90.00
_cell.angle_gamma   90.00
#
_symmetry.space_group_name_H-M   'P 1'
#
loop_
_entity.id
_entity.type
_entity.pdbx_description
1 polymer ?
#
loop_
_entity_poly.entity_id
_entity_poly.type
_entity_poly.pdbx_seq_one_letter_code
_entity_poly.pdbx_strand_id
1 'polypeptide(L)'
;MKQKKTVQCILLGFAAASMHAQGAAAANSGTIEKTDKYTLVLAKQGQENNYTLNGGTEVKPLNSLIIAANGGTNNITIKGKLADGPADAPPTIDNNSIERNINKNGYTYAWQNWSGAVMLVDQSYEGENKVTFENVTIAAHNAPAGILSDDRHKSSSLAPAMLAFKGRNTINMDADSNANSSNEGILLLNNGEKMGEYRLVSEEGSTLNINIKSGKDKGQGITANHYGNSDINFNKASPNITTMEFKGDVNIKIDRNGQEEAESNGFGFYSSRKLGNKKQIPEGSKMEAIFRGNVDIVATPVYDEQGRPKSIGSAFAIDGKYSKVEVVGGEGKVVKIKGDIFAYNGGSVSVNLANKDSYFEGEAHIGKRSFAKGKDMFALTVDADGYELTPDTKSIEKKKKELNVRGCTRLSLNSTPIPQDF
;
A
#
# COMPACT_ATOMS: atom_id res chain seq x y z
N MET A 1 -7.97 44.43 57.47
CA MET A 1 -6.98 44.37 56.37
C MET A 1 -6.09 43.15 56.59
N LYS A 2 -6.27 42.06 55.84
CA LYS A 2 -5.36 40.89 55.87
C LYS A 2 -4.90 40.60 54.45
N GLN A 3 -3.58 40.60 54.29
CA GLN A 3 -2.83 40.68 53.03
C GLN A 3 -3.14 39.51 52.09
N LYS A 4 -3.39 39.83 50.82
CA LYS A 4 -3.40 38.88 49.69
C LYS A 4 -1.98 38.30 49.55
N LYS A 5 -1.87 36.97 49.65
CA LYS A 5 -0.65 36.23 49.30
C LYS A 5 -0.50 36.24 47.77
N THR A 6 0.37 37.08 47.25
CA THR A 6 0.82 37.02 45.85
C THR A 6 1.80 35.85 45.73
N VAL A 7 1.41 34.81 45.00
CA VAL A 7 2.28 33.71 44.63
C VAL A 7 3.20 34.21 43.51
N GLN A 8 4.45 34.48 43.85
CA GLN A 8 5.52 34.79 42.90
C GLN A 8 5.88 33.51 42.15
N CYS A 9 5.40 33.39 40.91
CA CYS A 9 5.86 32.36 39.98
C CYS A 9 7.31 32.67 39.59
N ILE A 10 8.25 31.95 40.19
CA ILE A 10 9.63 31.84 39.68
C ILE A 10 9.56 30.90 38.47
N LEU A 11 9.28 31.44 37.28
CA LEU A 11 9.59 30.73 36.05
C LEU A 11 11.09 30.90 35.81
N LEU A 12 11.85 29.83 36.07
CA LEU A 12 13.24 29.73 35.68
C LEU A 12 13.37 30.05 34.19
N GLY A 13 14.17 31.07 33.87
CA GLY A 13 14.59 31.35 32.50
C GLY A 13 15.32 30.13 31.95
N PHE A 14 14.73 29.51 30.93
CA PHE A 14 15.47 28.65 30.03
C PHE A 14 16.52 29.53 29.34
N ALA A 15 17.75 29.49 29.85
CA ALA A 15 18.90 29.89 29.05
C ALA A 15 18.86 29.01 27.80
N ALA A 16 18.52 29.62 26.68
CA ALA A 16 18.72 29.02 25.37
C ALA A 16 20.20 28.70 25.27
N ALA A 17 20.56 27.44 25.54
CA ALA A 17 21.83 26.90 25.17
C ALA A 17 21.88 27.01 23.65
N SER A 18 22.55 28.05 23.18
CA SER A 18 23.09 28.12 21.84
C SER A 18 24.06 26.96 21.72
N MET A 19 23.54 25.78 21.41
CA MET A 19 24.33 24.71 20.85
C MET A 19 24.86 25.27 19.54
N HIS A 20 26.06 25.82 19.62
CA HIS A 20 26.93 26.01 18.49
C HIS A 20 26.81 24.74 17.65
N ALA A 21 26.28 24.90 16.44
CA ALA A 21 26.32 23.91 15.40
C ALA A 21 27.80 23.54 15.21
N GLN A 22 28.26 22.54 15.96
CA GLN A 22 29.49 21.82 15.66
C GLN A 22 29.28 21.31 14.25
N GLY A 23 30.11 21.82 13.34
CA GLY A 23 29.88 21.79 11.91
C GLY A 23 29.31 20.46 11.48
N ALA A 24 28.14 20.50 10.84
CA ALA A 24 27.64 19.36 10.09
C ALA A 24 28.76 18.98 9.13
N ALA A 25 29.50 17.91 9.45
CA ALA A 25 30.35 17.27 8.48
C ALA A 25 29.46 17.04 7.26
N ALA A 26 29.85 17.60 6.11
CA ALA A 26 29.10 17.41 4.87
C ALA A 26 28.79 15.92 4.75
N ALA A 27 27.50 15.57 4.69
CA ALA A 27 27.10 14.16 4.66
C ALA A 27 27.87 13.46 3.53
N ASN A 28 28.43 12.29 3.82
CA ASN A 28 29.17 11.55 2.80
C ASN A 28 28.21 11.19 1.67
N SER A 29 28.60 11.38 0.42
CA SER A 29 27.75 10.97 -0.70
C SER A 29 27.55 9.44 -0.68
N GLY A 30 26.32 9.01 -0.96
CA GLY A 30 26.02 7.60 -1.14
C GLY A 30 26.48 7.08 -2.50
N THR A 31 25.94 5.94 -2.92
CA THR A 31 26.19 5.33 -4.23
C THR A 31 25.09 5.70 -5.21
N ILE A 32 25.48 6.23 -6.37
CA ILE A 32 24.63 6.34 -7.55
C ILE A 32 25.31 5.54 -8.67
N GLU A 33 24.81 4.35 -8.96
CA GLU A 33 25.33 3.51 -10.05
C GLU A 33 24.38 3.60 -11.24
N LYS A 34 24.92 3.93 -12.40
CA LYS A 34 24.18 3.96 -13.67
C LYS A 34 24.70 2.86 -14.58
N THR A 35 23.81 2.02 -15.07
CA THR A 35 24.08 0.99 -16.08
C THR A 35 23.00 1.05 -17.15
N ASP A 36 23.19 0.37 -18.28
CA ASP A 36 22.15 0.27 -19.31
C ASP A 36 20.88 -0.44 -18.82
N LYS A 37 20.98 -1.26 -17.76
CA LYS A 37 19.87 -2.07 -17.24
C LYS A 37 19.18 -1.47 -16.03
N TYR A 38 19.87 -0.66 -15.24
CA TYR A 38 19.29 -0.03 -14.05
C TYR A 38 20.13 1.15 -13.59
N THR A 39 19.46 2.06 -12.88
CA THR A 39 20.10 3.06 -12.02
C THR A 39 19.81 2.72 -10.57
N LEU A 40 20.85 2.52 -9.76
CA LEU A 40 20.75 2.30 -8.31
C LEU A 40 21.13 3.58 -7.58
N VAL A 41 20.24 4.04 -6.69
CA VAL A 41 20.48 5.13 -5.74
C VAL A 41 20.43 4.55 -4.34
N LEU A 42 21.60 4.40 -3.72
CA LEU A 42 21.79 3.73 -2.44
C LEU A 42 22.45 4.70 -1.44
N ALA A 43 21.79 4.95 -0.32
CA ALA A 43 22.35 5.71 0.81
C ALA A 43 22.40 4.81 2.05
N LYS A 44 23.60 4.57 2.57
CA LYS A 44 23.81 3.87 3.84
C LYS A 44 23.84 4.86 5.01
N GLN A 45 23.94 4.34 6.24
CA GLN A 45 24.07 5.16 7.45
C GLN A 45 25.06 6.32 7.28
N GLY A 46 24.59 7.54 7.61
CA GLY A 46 25.39 8.77 7.52
C GLY A 46 25.65 9.28 6.10
N GLN A 47 25.05 8.63 5.09
CA GLN A 47 25.15 9.06 3.69
C GLN A 47 23.91 9.80 3.23
N GLU A 48 24.13 10.75 2.32
CA GLU A 48 23.06 11.47 1.63
C GLU A 48 23.31 11.49 0.12
N ASN A 49 22.29 11.16 -0.67
CA ASN A 49 22.32 11.33 -2.12
C ASN A 49 21.40 12.47 -2.56
N ASN A 50 21.89 13.29 -3.47
CA ASN A 50 21.08 14.23 -4.25
C ASN A 50 21.18 13.82 -5.73
N TYR A 51 20.13 13.20 -6.26
CA TYR A 51 20.11 12.69 -7.63
C TYR A 51 19.03 13.39 -8.45
N THR A 52 19.41 13.96 -9.59
CA THR A 52 18.47 14.53 -10.56
C THR A 52 18.70 13.92 -11.93
N LEU A 53 17.62 13.40 -12.55
CA LEU A 53 17.58 13.05 -13.96
C LEU A 53 16.73 14.08 -14.70
N ASN A 54 17.24 14.60 -15.82
CA ASN A 54 16.46 15.45 -16.72
C ASN A 54 16.25 14.77 -18.08
N GLY A 55 15.14 14.07 -18.22
CA GLY A 55 14.69 13.44 -19.45
C GLY A 55 14.53 14.40 -20.64
N GLY A 56 14.44 15.71 -20.42
CA GLY A 56 14.49 16.72 -21.49
C GLY A 56 15.83 16.79 -22.22
N THR A 57 16.93 16.46 -21.52
CA THR A 57 18.30 16.52 -22.06
C THR A 57 18.97 15.15 -22.18
N GLU A 58 18.50 14.14 -21.44
CA GLU A 58 19.04 12.78 -21.51
C GLU A 58 18.72 12.12 -22.86
N VAL A 59 19.73 11.44 -23.42
CA VAL A 59 19.63 10.80 -24.74
C VAL A 59 18.79 9.52 -24.68
N LYS A 60 18.81 8.83 -23.53
CA LYS A 60 18.12 7.55 -23.33
C LYS A 60 17.28 7.59 -22.06
N PRO A 61 16.09 6.96 -22.06
CA PRO A 61 15.33 6.74 -20.83
C PRO A 61 16.09 5.82 -19.87
N LEU A 62 15.73 5.87 -18.59
CA LEU A 62 16.17 4.87 -17.62
C LEU A 62 15.49 3.54 -17.92
N ASN A 63 16.20 2.40 -17.88
CA ASN A 63 15.51 1.10 -17.92
C ASN A 63 14.79 0.78 -16.60
N SER A 64 15.42 1.06 -15.46
CA SER A 64 14.82 0.90 -14.13
C SER A 64 15.48 1.85 -13.14
N LEU A 65 14.73 2.27 -12.11
CA LEU A 65 15.23 3.05 -10.99
C LEU A 65 15.06 2.26 -9.70
N ILE A 66 16.17 2.05 -8.99
CA ILE A 66 16.23 1.21 -7.80
C ILE A 66 16.74 2.07 -6.65
N ILE A 67 15.97 2.14 -5.59
CA ILE A 67 16.14 3.09 -4.50
C ILE A 67 16.25 2.31 -3.20
N ALA A 68 17.30 2.60 -2.44
CA ALA A 68 17.52 2.00 -1.13
C ALA A 68 18.14 3.01 -0.15
N ALA A 69 17.42 3.33 0.92
CA ALA A 69 17.89 4.06 2.09
C ALA A 69 18.13 3.06 3.23
N ASN A 70 19.36 2.59 3.37
CA ASN A 70 19.77 1.67 4.44
C ASN A 70 20.43 2.46 5.58
N GLY A 71 19.64 3.27 6.28
CA GLY A 71 20.09 4.21 7.31
C GLY A 71 20.54 5.59 6.80
N GLY A 72 20.57 5.79 5.48
CA GLY A 72 20.90 7.08 4.85
C GLY A 72 19.67 7.79 4.27
N THR A 73 19.92 8.89 3.55
CA THR A 73 18.85 9.70 2.93
C THR A 73 19.04 9.81 1.42
N ASN A 74 17.99 9.58 0.65
CA ASN A 74 17.97 9.80 -0.79
C ASN A 74 17.01 10.95 -1.15
N ASN A 75 17.51 11.98 -1.82
CA ASN A 75 16.72 13.05 -2.43
C ASN A 75 16.81 12.91 -3.95
N ILE A 76 15.73 12.43 -4.58
CA ILE A 76 15.67 12.07 -6.00
C ILE A 76 14.65 12.94 -6.71
N THR A 77 15.03 13.54 -7.84
CA THR A 77 14.12 14.24 -8.75
C THR A 77 14.27 13.66 -10.15
N ILE A 78 13.18 13.12 -10.69
CA ILE A 78 13.10 12.62 -12.07
C ILE A 78 12.22 13.60 -12.86
N LYS A 79 12.80 14.28 -13.84
CA LYS A 79 12.07 15.15 -14.75
C LYS A 79 11.93 14.44 -16.08
N GLY A 80 10.72 14.30 -16.60
CA GLY A 80 10.47 13.79 -17.94
C GLY A 80 10.35 14.90 -18.97
N LYS A 81 9.81 14.56 -20.14
CA LYS A 81 9.47 15.50 -21.20
C LYS A 81 7.99 15.88 -21.08
N LEU A 82 7.67 17.14 -21.33
CA LEU A 82 6.27 17.52 -21.56
C LEU A 82 5.80 16.89 -22.87
N ALA A 83 4.58 16.36 -22.89
CA ALA A 83 3.96 15.90 -24.11
C ALA A 83 3.50 17.10 -24.95
N ASP A 84 3.53 16.95 -26.27
CA ASP A 84 2.85 17.88 -27.16
C ASP A 84 1.34 17.56 -27.13
N GLY A 85 0.57 18.39 -26.42
CA GLY A 85 -0.89 18.25 -26.33
C GLY A 85 -1.36 17.04 -25.47
N PRO A 86 -2.46 16.37 -25.84
CA PRO A 86 -3.11 15.37 -24.98
C PRO A 86 -2.45 13.98 -25.03
N ALA A 87 -1.55 13.70 -25.98
CA ALA A 87 -0.85 12.42 -26.05
C ALA A 87 0.09 12.22 -24.85
N ASP A 88 0.47 10.98 -24.54
CA ASP A 88 1.51 10.73 -23.54
C ASP A 88 2.89 11.16 -24.07
N ALA A 89 3.75 11.63 -23.17
CA ALA A 89 5.13 11.96 -23.51
C ALA A 89 5.93 10.67 -23.78
N PRO A 90 7.06 10.76 -24.52
CA PRO A 90 7.99 9.64 -24.60
C PRO A 90 8.39 9.15 -23.19
N PRO A 91 8.56 7.83 -22.99
CA PRO A 91 8.97 7.27 -21.71
C PRO A 91 10.25 7.93 -21.19
N THR A 92 10.23 8.32 -19.91
CA THR A 92 11.42 8.73 -19.15
C THR A 92 12.04 7.53 -18.45
N ILE A 93 11.19 6.57 -18.07
CA ILE A 93 11.58 5.24 -17.62
C ILE A 93 10.94 4.24 -18.59
N ASP A 94 11.76 3.45 -19.26
CA ASP A 94 11.38 2.53 -20.33
C ASP A 94 11.91 1.13 -20.01
N ASN A 95 11.08 0.34 -19.33
CA ASN A 95 11.48 -0.92 -18.72
C ASN A 95 11.47 -2.08 -19.72
N ASN A 96 12.51 -2.16 -20.54
CA ASN A 96 12.71 -3.22 -21.54
C ASN A 96 13.40 -4.48 -21.01
N SER A 97 13.91 -4.44 -19.77
CA SER A 97 14.55 -5.57 -19.13
C SER A 97 14.45 -5.50 -17.61
N ILE A 98 14.60 -6.64 -16.93
CA ILE A 98 14.66 -6.72 -15.47
C ILE A 98 16.04 -7.23 -15.08
N GLU A 99 16.79 -6.44 -14.32
CA GLU A 99 18.01 -6.93 -13.68
C GLU A 99 17.63 -7.66 -12.38
N ARG A 100 17.90 -8.97 -12.34
CA ARG A 100 17.41 -9.85 -11.28
C ARG A 100 18.35 -9.92 -10.08
N ASN A 101 19.63 -9.59 -10.26
CA ASN A 101 20.61 -9.66 -9.20
C ASN A 101 21.47 -8.40 -9.18
N ILE A 102 21.41 -7.69 -8.08
CA ILE A 102 22.22 -6.50 -7.82
C ILE A 102 23.11 -6.84 -6.65
N ASN A 103 24.42 -6.75 -6.85
CA ASN A 103 25.39 -6.90 -5.77
C ASN A 103 26.44 -5.81 -5.92
N LYS A 104 26.27 -4.73 -5.15
CA LYS A 104 26.98 -3.46 -5.35
C LYS A 104 27.25 -2.78 -4.04
N ASN A 105 28.50 -2.42 -3.79
CA ASN A 105 28.94 -1.72 -2.58
C ASN A 105 28.42 -2.37 -1.29
N GLY A 106 28.35 -3.72 -1.23
CA GLY A 106 27.83 -4.47 -0.08
C GLY A 106 26.31 -4.44 0.08
N TYR A 107 25.57 -3.82 -0.83
CA TYR A 107 24.13 -3.98 -0.98
C TYR A 107 23.85 -5.15 -1.92
N THR A 108 22.91 -6.02 -1.55
CA THR A 108 22.51 -7.14 -2.40
C THR A 108 21.00 -7.22 -2.50
N TYR A 109 20.48 -7.13 -3.71
CA TYR A 109 19.07 -7.38 -4.02
C TYR A 109 19.00 -8.55 -5.01
N ALA A 110 18.20 -9.56 -4.69
CA ALA A 110 17.99 -10.72 -5.54
C ALA A 110 16.49 -10.92 -5.72
N TRP A 111 16.04 -10.86 -6.96
CA TRP A 111 14.66 -11.00 -7.38
C TRP A 111 14.10 -12.37 -7.02
N GLN A 112 12.86 -12.41 -6.51
CA GLN A 112 12.19 -13.67 -6.19
C GLN A 112 10.89 -13.92 -6.95
N ASN A 113 10.11 -12.88 -7.31
CA ASN A 113 8.89 -13.03 -8.13
C ASN A 113 8.30 -11.70 -8.64
N TRP A 114 8.63 -10.56 -8.01
CA TRP A 114 8.09 -9.25 -8.41
C TRP A 114 9.22 -8.26 -8.65
N SER A 115 8.97 -7.33 -9.56
CA SER A 115 9.85 -6.20 -9.86
C SER A 115 8.99 -4.98 -10.14
N GLY A 116 9.57 -3.80 -9.94
CA GLY A 116 9.03 -2.53 -10.42
C GLY A 116 9.93 -1.94 -11.51
N ALA A 117 9.38 -1.09 -12.37
CA ALA A 117 10.20 -0.16 -13.17
C ALA A 117 10.90 0.87 -12.25
N VAL A 118 10.22 1.27 -11.17
CA VAL A 118 10.78 1.94 -10.01
C VAL A 118 10.62 1.06 -8.78
N MET A 119 11.67 0.87 -8.00
CA MET A 119 11.65 0.01 -6.80
C MET A 119 12.21 0.72 -5.57
N LEU A 120 11.48 0.63 -4.45
CA LEU A 120 11.97 0.92 -3.11
C LEU A 120 12.27 -0.39 -2.38
N VAL A 121 13.55 -0.64 -2.13
CA VAL A 121 14.09 -1.94 -1.65
C VAL A 121 15.18 -1.69 -0.60
N ASP A 122 14.79 -1.00 0.48
CA ASP A 122 15.72 -0.39 1.44
C ASP A 122 16.49 -1.39 2.32
N GLN A 123 15.87 -2.52 2.65
CA GLN A 123 16.39 -3.52 3.61
C GLN A 123 16.61 -2.96 5.03
N SER A 124 16.05 -1.80 5.34
CA SER A 124 16.11 -1.17 6.65
C SER A 124 14.87 -0.30 6.84
N TYR A 125 14.43 -0.14 8.09
CA TYR A 125 13.42 0.86 8.45
C TYR A 125 14.05 2.22 8.75
N GLU A 126 15.38 2.29 8.88
CA GLU A 126 16.15 3.49 9.14
C GLU A 126 16.52 4.18 7.83
N GLY A 127 16.50 5.50 7.80
CA GLY A 127 16.78 6.31 6.61
C GLY A 127 15.54 7.04 6.11
N GLU A 128 15.61 7.60 4.90
CA GLU A 128 14.50 8.30 4.26
C GLU A 128 14.67 8.37 2.74
N ASN A 129 13.59 8.14 1.99
CA ASN A 129 13.53 8.34 0.54
C ASN A 129 12.57 9.48 0.18
N LYS A 130 13.05 10.49 -0.51
CA LYS A 130 12.23 11.55 -1.12
C LYS A 130 12.38 11.48 -2.63
N VAL A 131 11.30 11.16 -3.33
CA VAL A 131 11.29 10.99 -4.78
C VAL A 131 10.26 11.92 -5.38
N THR A 132 10.68 12.81 -6.26
CA THR A 132 9.78 13.70 -7.03
C THR A 132 9.79 13.31 -8.50
N PHE A 133 8.62 13.06 -9.06
CA PHE A 133 8.38 12.86 -10.48
C PHE A 133 7.77 14.14 -11.07
N GLU A 134 8.48 14.79 -11.99
CA GLU A 134 8.00 15.96 -12.75
C GLU A 134 7.77 15.56 -14.21
N ASN A 135 6.52 15.54 -14.66
CA ASN A 135 6.18 15.23 -16.05
C ASN A 135 6.73 13.88 -16.55
N VAL A 136 6.68 12.84 -15.72
CA VAL A 136 7.33 11.55 -15.99
C VAL A 136 6.36 10.59 -16.66
N THR A 137 6.82 9.93 -17.73
CA THR A 137 6.16 8.74 -18.28
C THR A 137 6.97 7.49 -17.93
N ILE A 138 6.34 6.52 -17.28
CA ILE A 138 6.89 5.19 -16.99
C ILE A 138 6.21 4.20 -17.93
N ALA A 139 6.99 3.52 -18.76
CA ALA A 139 6.53 2.40 -19.57
C ALA A 139 7.10 1.10 -18.98
N ALA A 140 6.23 0.26 -18.42
CA ALA A 140 6.59 -0.98 -17.75
C ALA A 140 6.31 -2.20 -18.64
N HIS A 141 7.20 -2.44 -19.60
CA HIS A 141 7.07 -3.52 -20.59
C HIS A 141 7.44 -4.91 -20.06
N ASN A 142 8.21 -4.99 -18.98
CA ASN A 142 8.67 -6.27 -18.42
C ASN A 142 8.30 -6.43 -16.94
N ALA A 143 8.44 -5.36 -16.15
CA ALA A 143 8.12 -5.38 -14.73
C ALA A 143 6.61 -5.49 -14.49
N PRO A 144 6.16 -6.37 -13.56
CA PRO A 144 4.74 -6.48 -13.20
C PRO A 144 4.23 -5.26 -12.41
N ALA A 145 5.11 -4.34 -11.99
CA ALA A 145 4.71 -3.10 -11.34
C ALA A 145 5.40 -1.87 -11.97
N GLY A 146 4.68 -0.75 -12.04
CA GLY A 146 5.26 0.53 -12.46
C GLY A 146 6.15 1.09 -11.36
N ILE A 147 5.58 1.22 -10.16
CA ILE A 147 6.29 1.57 -8.93
C ILE A 147 6.01 0.49 -7.89
N LEU A 148 7.05 -0.02 -7.26
CA LEU A 148 6.98 -1.08 -6.25
C LEU A 148 7.73 -0.68 -4.98
N SER A 149 7.12 -0.87 -3.81
CA SER A 149 7.88 -1.09 -2.57
C SER A 149 7.88 -2.58 -2.25
N ASP A 150 9.06 -3.18 -2.01
CA ASP A 150 9.17 -4.63 -1.75
C ASP A 150 9.94 -4.92 -0.46
N ASP A 151 9.19 -5.41 0.52
CA ASP A 151 9.66 -5.75 1.86
C ASP A 151 9.87 -7.27 2.06
N ARG A 152 9.79 -8.09 1.01
CA ARG A 152 9.88 -9.55 1.17
C ARG A 152 11.31 -10.09 1.21
N HIS A 153 12.30 -9.21 1.18
CA HIS A 153 13.72 -9.57 1.23
C HIS A 153 14.28 -9.56 2.64
N LYS A 154 15.56 -9.95 2.79
CA LYS A 154 16.29 -9.96 4.06
C LYS A 154 16.11 -8.62 4.80
N SER A 155 15.89 -8.71 6.11
CA SER A 155 15.45 -7.66 7.06
C SER A 155 14.03 -7.08 6.88
N SER A 156 13.24 -7.53 5.90
CA SER A 156 11.81 -7.24 5.68
C SER A 156 11.32 -5.89 6.22
N SER A 157 12.05 -4.83 5.91
CA SER A 157 11.80 -3.49 6.43
C SER A 157 12.05 -2.50 5.31
N LEU A 158 11.22 -1.46 5.25
CA LEU A 158 11.38 -0.34 4.34
C LEU A 158 11.50 0.97 5.12
N ALA A 159 12.34 1.86 4.61
CA ALA A 159 12.53 3.19 5.18
C ALA A 159 11.31 4.05 4.85
N PRO A 160 11.07 5.13 5.61
CA PRO A 160 10.09 6.15 5.25
C PRO A 160 10.29 6.63 3.81
N ALA A 161 9.19 6.82 3.09
CA ALA A 161 9.24 7.22 1.69
C ALA A 161 8.17 8.25 1.37
N MET A 162 8.55 9.31 0.64
CA MET A 162 7.64 10.26 0.02
C MET A 162 7.80 10.19 -1.50
N LEU A 163 6.71 9.87 -2.20
CA LEU A 163 6.61 9.94 -3.66
C LEU A 163 5.72 11.12 -4.03
N ALA A 164 6.32 12.15 -4.62
CA ALA A 164 5.63 13.37 -5.05
C ALA A 164 5.47 13.39 -6.57
N PHE A 165 4.26 13.67 -7.05
CA PHE A 165 3.92 13.80 -8.47
C PHE A 165 3.60 15.25 -8.81
N LYS A 166 4.33 15.79 -9.79
CA LYS A 166 4.21 17.16 -10.29
C LYS A 166 3.97 17.19 -11.79
N GLY A 167 3.13 18.10 -12.24
CA GLY A 167 2.71 18.16 -13.64
C GLY A 167 2.00 16.87 -14.08
N ARG A 168 2.21 16.46 -15.34
CA ARG A 168 1.51 15.30 -15.92
C ARG A 168 2.38 14.05 -15.88
N ASN A 169 2.01 13.09 -15.03
CA ASN A 169 2.69 11.82 -14.87
C ASN A 169 1.82 10.69 -15.43
N THR A 170 2.43 9.74 -16.14
CA THR A 170 1.75 8.58 -16.71
C THR A 170 2.52 7.30 -16.38
N ILE A 171 1.82 6.27 -15.90
CA ILE A 171 2.32 4.92 -15.71
C ILE A 171 1.56 4.00 -16.65
N ASN A 172 2.27 3.44 -17.63
CA ASN A 172 1.74 2.49 -18.61
C ASN A 172 2.25 1.09 -18.26
N MET A 173 1.32 0.20 -17.90
CA MET A 173 1.59 -1.21 -17.62
C MET A 173 1.16 -2.05 -18.81
N ASP A 174 2.12 -2.55 -19.57
CA ASP A 174 1.89 -3.41 -20.74
C ASP A 174 2.77 -4.66 -20.74
N ALA A 175 3.32 -5.02 -19.57
CA ALA A 175 4.04 -6.26 -19.37
C ALA A 175 3.22 -7.48 -19.82
N ASP A 176 3.90 -8.44 -20.46
CA ASP A 176 3.27 -9.62 -21.05
C ASP A 176 2.41 -10.37 -20.02
N SER A 177 1.12 -10.51 -20.31
CA SER A 177 0.16 -11.22 -19.46
C SER A 177 0.42 -12.72 -19.42
N ASN A 178 1.15 -13.30 -20.37
CA ASN A 178 1.59 -14.70 -20.31
C ASN A 178 2.76 -14.89 -19.34
N ALA A 179 3.59 -13.86 -19.15
CA ALA A 179 4.73 -13.90 -18.24
C ALA A 179 4.34 -13.48 -16.81
N ASN A 180 3.31 -12.65 -16.65
CA ASN A 180 2.92 -12.05 -15.38
C ASN A 180 1.47 -12.36 -15.01
N SER A 181 1.27 -12.93 -13.82
CA SER A 181 -0.06 -13.17 -13.26
C SER A 181 -0.76 -11.87 -12.85
N SER A 182 -0.02 -10.85 -12.45
CA SER A 182 -0.53 -9.55 -12.01
C SER A 182 0.27 -8.43 -12.69
N ASN A 183 -0.44 -7.42 -13.19
CA ASN A 183 0.14 -6.16 -13.61
C ASN A 183 -0.44 -5.02 -12.77
N GLU A 184 0.43 -4.20 -12.18
CA GLU A 184 0.04 -3.18 -11.20
C GLU A 184 0.69 -1.81 -11.48
N GLY A 185 -0.06 -0.72 -11.38
CA GLY A 185 0.50 0.62 -11.59
C GLY A 185 1.46 1.00 -10.47
N ILE A 186 0.92 1.10 -9.25
CA ILE A 186 1.67 1.36 -8.02
C ILE A 186 1.31 0.28 -7.01
N LEU A 187 2.31 -0.45 -6.53
CA LEU A 187 2.15 -1.46 -5.50
C LEU A 187 3.05 -1.16 -4.30
N LEU A 188 2.44 -0.98 -3.13
CA LEU A 188 3.15 -0.82 -1.87
C LEU A 188 2.98 -2.09 -1.03
N LEU A 189 4.03 -2.93 -0.96
CA LEU A 189 4.07 -4.08 -0.06
C LEU A 189 4.71 -3.64 1.26
N ASN A 190 3.87 -3.24 2.22
CA ASN A 190 4.29 -2.77 3.54
C ASN A 190 3.85 -3.76 4.61
N ASN A 191 4.41 -4.97 4.56
CA ASN A 191 4.06 -6.14 5.36
C ASN A 191 5.15 -6.57 6.35
N GLY A 192 6.21 -5.78 6.48
CA GLY A 192 7.38 -6.04 7.31
C GLY A 192 7.10 -5.91 8.80
N GLU A 193 8.08 -6.31 9.63
CA GLU A 193 7.98 -6.16 11.09
C GLU A 193 7.98 -4.68 11.50
N LYS A 194 8.80 -3.88 10.83
CA LYS A 194 8.91 -2.44 11.00
C LYS A 194 8.90 -1.76 9.64
N MET A 195 7.98 -0.82 9.47
CA MET A 195 7.84 -0.03 8.25
C MET A 195 7.96 1.44 8.58
N GLY A 196 8.69 2.17 7.73
CA GLY A 196 8.60 3.62 7.69
C GLY A 196 7.24 4.09 7.21
N GLU A 197 6.94 5.37 7.45
CA GLU A 197 5.74 6.00 6.92
C GLU A 197 5.88 6.21 5.40
N TYR A 198 4.86 5.79 4.65
CA TYR A 198 4.78 6.01 3.20
C TYR A 198 3.79 7.13 2.88
N ARG A 199 4.21 8.07 2.04
CA ARG A 199 3.40 9.21 1.58
C ARG A 199 3.41 9.30 0.07
N LEU A 200 2.24 9.28 -0.54
CA LEU A 200 2.07 9.63 -1.96
C LEU A 200 1.35 10.96 -2.05
N VAL A 201 1.91 11.93 -2.75
CA VAL A 201 1.31 13.26 -2.86
C VAL A 201 1.34 13.75 -4.30
N SER A 202 0.33 14.48 -4.71
CA SER A 202 0.38 15.29 -5.93
C SER A 202 0.05 16.74 -5.63
N GLU A 203 0.65 17.68 -6.36
CA GLU A 203 0.32 19.10 -6.24
C GLU A 203 -0.95 19.46 -7.03
N GLU A 204 -1.53 20.63 -6.75
CA GLU A 204 -2.64 21.17 -7.54
C GLU A 204 -2.22 21.34 -9.00
N GLY A 205 -3.14 21.06 -9.92
CA GLY A 205 -2.87 21.12 -11.37
C GLY A 205 -2.02 19.96 -11.91
N SER A 206 -1.58 19.02 -11.07
CA SER A 206 -0.96 17.78 -11.54
C SER A 206 -1.99 16.78 -12.06
N THR A 207 -1.52 15.81 -12.84
CA THR A 207 -2.31 14.66 -13.29
C THR A 207 -1.48 13.39 -13.10
N LEU A 208 -2.07 12.36 -12.52
CA LEU A 208 -1.53 11.01 -12.46
C LEU A 208 -2.42 10.08 -13.28
N ASN A 209 -1.90 9.60 -14.42
CA ASN A 209 -2.55 8.61 -15.25
C ASN A 209 -1.93 7.23 -15.00
N ILE A 210 -2.76 6.20 -14.82
CA ILE A 210 -2.33 4.81 -14.68
C ILE A 210 -3.14 3.98 -15.67
N ASN A 211 -2.48 3.47 -16.71
CA ASN A 211 -3.09 2.65 -17.74
C ASN A 211 -2.55 1.22 -17.62
N ILE A 212 -3.44 0.24 -17.50
CA ILE A 212 -3.07 -1.14 -17.23
C ILE A 212 -3.65 -2.08 -18.27
N LYS A 213 -2.79 -2.87 -18.92
CA LYS A 213 -3.18 -4.16 -19.48
C LYS A 213 -3.10 -5.20 -18.38
N SER A 214 -4.22 -5.83 -18.06
CA SER A 214 -4.27 -6.84 -17.00
C SER A 214 -3.28 -7.97 -17.26
N GLY A 215 -2.64 -8.42 -16.18
CA GLY A 215 -1.98 -9.72 -16.16
C GLY A 215 -3.03 -10.84 -16.21
N LYS A 216 -2.58 -12.09 -16.28
CA LYS A 216 -3.46 -13.27 -16.42
C LYS A 216 -4.54 -13.36 -15.34
N ASP A 217 -4.18 -13.08 -14.10
CA ASP A 217 -5.07 -13.24 -12.95
C ASP A 217 -5.53 -11.89 -12.39
N LYS A 218 -4.75 -10.81 -12.58
CA LYS A 218 -5.00 -9.51 -11.96
C LYS A 218 -4.54 -8.29 -12.77
N GLY A 219 -5.31 -7.22 -12.68
CA GLY A 219 -4.91 -5.85 -13.04
C GLY A 219 -5.20 -4.89 -11.88
N GLN A 220 -4.23 -4.14 -11.39
CA GLN A 220 -4.41 -3.29 -10.20
C GLN A 220 -3.84 -1.88 -10.37
N GLY A 221 -4.65 -0.83 -10.24
CA GLY A 221 -4.19 0.56 -10.41
C GLY A 221 -3.19 0.99 -9.35
N ILE A 222 -3.70 1.32 -8.16
CA ILE A 222 -2.89 1.65 -6.98
C ILE A 222 -3.28 0.70 -5.85
N THR A 223 -2.30 -0.01 -5.31
CA THR A 223 -2.49 -0.97 -4.24
C THR A 223 -1.55 -0.67 -3.07
N ALA A 224 -2.09 -0.59 -1.85
CA ALA A 224 -1.30 -0.70 -0.63
C ALA A 224 -1.71 -1.93 0.18
N ASN A 225 -0.72 -2.75 0.54
CA ASN A 225 -0.90 -3.94 1.36
C ASN A 225 -0.18 -3.74 2.70
N HIS A 226 -0.92 -3.89 3.79
CA HIS A 226 -0.38 -3.97 5.15
C HIS A 226 -0.62 -5.37 5.73
N TYR A 227 0.34 -5.86 6.52
CA TYR A 227 0.17 -7.07 7.33
C TYR A 227 -0.20 -8.34 6.55
N GLY A 228 0.16 -8.41 5.27
CA GLY A 228 -0.09 -9.54 4.37
C GLY A 228 0.74 -10.80 4.65
N ASN A 229 1.87 -10.66 5.35
CA ASN A 229 2.77 -11.78 5.61
C ASN A 229 2.35 -12.58 6.85
N SER A 230 2.05 -13.88 6.69
CA SER A 230 1.65 -14.76 7.81
C SER A 230 2.77 -15.00 8.81
N ASP A 231 4.02 -14.97 8.33
CA ASP A 231 5.17 -15.51 9.04
C ASP A 231 5.88 -14.46 9.89
N ILE A 232 5.50 -13.18 9.74
CA ILE A 232 6.10 -12.05 10.47
C ILE A 232 5.32 -11.75 11.74
N ASN A 233 6.01 -11.69 12.88
CA ASN A 233 5.43 -11.18 14.12
C ASN A 233 5.47 -9.64 14.10
N PHE A 234 4.34 -9.02 13.83
CA PHE A 234 4.26 -7.55 13.77
C PHE A 234 4.55 -6.93 15.13
N ASN A 235 5.39 -5.89 15.14
CA ASN A 235 5.61 -5.10 16.34
C ASN A 235 4.39 -4.21 16.59
N LYS A 236 3.68 -4.44 17.69
CA LYS A 236 2.52 -3.61 18.09
C LYS A 236 2.91 -2.16 18.38
N ALA A 237 4.18 -1.87 18.68
CA ALA A 237 4.68 -0.52 18.91
C ALA A 237 5.10 0.20 17.61
N SER A 238 5.04 -0.46 16.46
CA SER A 238 5.41 0.10 15.15
C SER A 238 4.26 -0.08 14.16
N PRO A 239 3.18 0.72 14.27
CA PRO A 239 2.09 0.69 13.29
C PRO A 239 2.58 1.10 11.90
N ASN A 240 2.04 0.46 10.88
CA ASN A 240 2.31 0.78 9.48
C ASN A 240 1.40 1.92 9.06
N ILE A 241 1.98 2.93 8.42
CA ILE A 241 1.26 4.13 8.02
C ILE A 241 1.51 4.36 6.53
N THR A 242 0.44 4.44 5.76
CA THR A 242 0.47 4.84 4.37
C THR A 242 -0.61 5.89 4.16
N THR A 243 -0.20 7.07 3.70
CA THR A 243 -1.12 8.17 3.39
C THR A 243 -0.94 8.60 1.95
N MET A 244 -2.05 8.93 1.30
CA MET A 244 -2.07 9.39 -0.07
C MET A 244 -2.94 10.65 -0.17
N GLU A 245 -2.40 11.74 -0.70
CA GLU A 245 -3.15 12.98 -0.93
C GLU A 245 -2.95 13.47 -2.36
N PHE A 246 -3.96 13.27 -3.19
CA PHE A 246 -3.94 13.67 -4.58
C PHE A 246 -4.68 15.00 -4.73
N LYS A 247 -3.94 16.10 -4.75
CA LYS A 247 -4.51 17.44 -5.03
C LYS A 247 -4.79 17.68 -6.51
N GLY A 248 -4.14 16.88 -7.35
CA GLY A 248 -4.32 16.85 -8.80
C GLY A 248 -5.26 15.74 -9.23
N ASP A 249 -5.44 15.63 -10.54
CA ASP A 249 -6.35 14.67 -11.16
C ASP A 249 -5.75 13.26 -11.13
N VAL A 250 -6.59 12.25 -10.87
CA VAL A 250 -6.19 10.84 -10.89
C VAL A 250 -7.07 10.07 -11.87
N ASN A 251 -6.43 9.48 -12.88
CA ASN A 251 -7.09 8.68 -13.91
C ASN A 251 -6.51 7.27 -13.89
N ILE A 252 -7.35 6.26 -13.68
CA ILE A 252 -6.95 4.85 -13.65
C ILE A 252 -7.82 4.08 -14.63
N LYS A 253 -7.19 3.45 -15.63
CA LYS A 253 -7.89 2.64 -16.62
C LYS A 253 -7.29 1.25 -16.69
N ILE A 254 -8.12 0.24 -16.49
CA ILE A 254 -7.74 -1.16 -16.59
C ILE A 254 -8.39 -1.77 -17.83
N ASP A 255 -7.56 -2.08 -18.83
CA ASP A 255 -7.90 -2.92 -19.96
C ASP A 255 -7.67 -4.39 -19.58
N ARG A 256 -8.70 -5.22 -19.67
CA ARG A 256 -8.60 -6.65 -19.36
C ARG A 256 -7.70 -7.40 -20.34
N ASN A 257 -7.39 -6.86 -21.52
CA ASN A 257 -6.44 -7.46 -22.47
C ASN A 257 -6.76 -8.95 -22.77
N GLY A 258 -8.04 -9.25 -22.98
CA GLY A 258 -8.57 -10.61 -23.19
C GLY A 258 -8.63 -11.50 -21.94
N GLN A 259 -8.20 -11.00 -20.77
CA GLN A 259 -8.24 -11.70 -19.49
C GLN A 259 -9.58 -11.46 -18.78
N GLU A 260 -10.68 -11.96 -19.35
CA GLU A 260 -12.04 -11.75 -18.83
C GLU A 260 -12.28 -12.34 -17.43
N GLU A 261 -11.41 -13.23 -16.96
CA GLU A 261 -11.48 -13.81 -15.62
C GLU A 261 -10.62 -13.07 -14.59
N ALA A 262 -9.69 -12.20 -15.00
CA ALA A 262 -8.76 -11.51 -14.12
C ALA A 262 -9.46 -10.59 -13.11
N GLU A 263 -9.02 -10.54 -11.86
CA GLU A 263 -9.52 -9.58 -10.87
C GLU A 263 -8.95 -8.18 -11.17
N SER A 264 -9.83 -7.22 -11.42
CA SER A 264 -9.43 -5.83 -11.72
C SER A 264 -9.81 -4.89 -10.58
N ASN A 265 -8.84 -4.22 -9.93
CA ASN A 265 -9.15 -3.16 -8.97
C ASN A 265 -8.42 -1.84 -9.32
N GLY A 266 -9.15 -0.74 -9.49
CA GLY A 266 -8.60 0.57 -9.75
C GLY A 266 -7.76 1.09 -8.57
N PHE A 267 -8.33 1.06 -7.36
CA PHE A 267 -7.66 1.48 -6.15
C PHE A 267 -7.94 0.49 -5.01
N GLY A 268 -6.90 0.00 -4.33
CA GLY A 268 -7.00 -1.04 -3.33
C GLY A 268 -6.21 -0.75 -2.06
N PHE A 269 -6.87 -0.89 -0.91
CA PHE A 269 -6.21 -0.99 0.39
C PHE A 269 -6.56 -2.33 1.01
N TYR A 270 -5.53 -3.09 1.40
CA TYR A 270 -5.71 -4.40 1.98
C TYR A 270 -4.89 -4.52 3.25
N SER A 271 -5.56 -4.60 4.40
CA SER A 271 -4.94 -5.00 5.66
C SER A 271 -5.42 -6.39 6.02
N SER A 272 -4.56 -7.39 5.81
CA SER A 272 -4.95 -8.79 5.98
C SER A 272 -4.63 -9.30 7.39
N ARG A 273 -5.49 -10.19 7.91
CA ARG A 273 -5.17 -11.09 9.03
C ARG A 273 -5.21 -12.52 8.51
N LYS A 274 -4.25 -12.95 7.70
CA LYS A 274 -4.35 -14.32 7.15
C LYS A 274 -4.47 -15.35 8.28
N LEU A 275 -5.37 -16.32 8.04
CA LEU A 275 -5.98 -17.26 8.98
C LEU A 275 -5.03 -17.85 10.03
N GLY A 276 -5.52 -17.93 11.28
CA GLY A 276 -5.00 -18.84 12.29
C GLY A 276 -4.21 -18.19 13.44
N ASN A 277 -3.64 -17.00 13.23
CA ASN A 277 -2.99 -16.27 14.31
C ASN A 277 -3.75 -14.96 14.59
N LYS A 278 -4.19 -14.81 15.84
CA LYS A 278 -4.90 -13.66 16.42
C LYS A 278 -4.03 -12.38 16.44
N LYS A 279 -3.37 -12.03 15.34
CA LYS A 279 -2.56 -10.82 15.22
C LYS A 279 -3.51 -9.65 15.01
N GLN A 280 -3.76 -8.89 16.08
CA GLN A 280 -4.43 -7.60 16.00
C GLN A 280 -3.55 -6.67 15.15
N ILE A 281 -4.14 -6.04 14.13
CA ILE A 281 -3.53 -4.88 13.48
C ILE A 281 -3.15 -3.89 14.59
N PRO A 282 -1.88 -3.43 14.67
CA PRO A 282 -1.45 -2.48 15.69
C PRO A 282 -2.36 -1.26 15.74
N GLU A 283 -2.69 -0.80 16.95
CA GLU A 283 -3.39 0.47 17.11
C GLU A 283 -2.52 1.62 16.56
N GLY A 284 -3.15 2.57 15.87
CA GLY A 284 -2.44 3.64 15.16
C GLY A 284 -2.00 3.29 13.73
N SER A 285 -2.17 2.04 13.28
CA SER A 285 -2.00 1.69 11.86
C SER A 285 -2.98 2.47 11.00
N LYS A 286 -2.59 2.82 9.77
CA LYS A 286 -3.40 3.66 8.89
C LYS A 286 -3.09 3.42 7.42
N MET A 287 -4.14 3.21 6.63
CA MET A 287 -4.12 3.42 5.18
C MET A 287 -5.18 4.45 4.83
N GLU A 288 -4.78 5.64 4.40
CA GLU A 288 -5.72 6.73 4.09
C GLU A 288 -5.40 7.35 2.73
N ALA A 289 -6.41 7.50 1.87
CA ALA A 289 -6.28 8.22 0.61
C ALA A 289 -7.36 9.31 0.49
N ILE A 290 -6.93 10.50 0.12
CA ILE A 290 -7.81 11.64 -0.14
C ILE A 290 -7.59 12.11 -1.57
N PHE A 291 -8.65 12.09 -2.37
CA PHE A 291 -8.68 12.62 -3.72
C PHE A 291 -9.38 13.97 -3.71
N ARG A 292 -8.65 15.03 -4.08
CA ARG A 292 -9.16 16.41 -4.15
C ARG A 292 -9.27 16.95 -5.57
N GLY A 293 -8.56 16.36 -6.53
CA GLY A 293 -8.71 16.65 -7.96
C GLY A 293 -9.90 15.91 -8.59
N ASN A 294 -9.97 15.94 -9.92
CA ASN A 294 -10.89 15.07 -10.66
C ASN A 294 -10.47 13.61 -10.48
N VAL A 295 -11.45 12.70 -10.54
CA VAL A 295 -11.21 11.26 -10.44
C VAL A 295 -11.92 10.57 -11.59
N ASP A 296 -11.19 9.78 -12.38
CA ASP A 296 -11.75 8.92 -13.42
C ASP A 296 -11.17 7.51 -13.26
N ILE A 297 -11.96 6.58 -12.73
CA ILE A 297 -11.53 5.19 -12.51
C ILE A 297 -12.42 4.26 -13.31
N VAL A 298 -11.79 3.49 -14.20
CA VAL A 298 -12.44 2.48 -15.06
C VAL A 298 -11.83 1.12 -14.79
N ALA A 299 -12.54 0.32 -14.01
CA ALA A 299 -12.23 -1.07 -13.66
C ALA A 299 -13.55 -1.86 -13.65
N THR A 300 -14.05 -2.24 -14.84
CA THR A 300 -15.39 -2.80 -14.97
C THR A 300 -15.46 -4.29 -14.61
N PRO A 301 -16.51 -4.73 -13.88
CA PRO A 301 -16.78 -6.14 -13.67
C PRO A 301 -17.17 -6.80 -14.99
N VAL A 302 -17.04 -8.13 -15.04
CA VAL A 302 -17.50 -8.93 -16.18
C VAL A 302 -18.68 -9.75 -15.71
N TYR A 303 -19.74 -9.76 -16.50
CA TYR A 303 -20.91 -10.59 -16.28
C TYR A 303 -20.97 -11.68 -17.35
N ASP A 304 -21.53 -12.85 -17.00
CA ASP A 304 -21.88 -13.85 -17.99
C ASP A 304 -23.13 -13.46 -18.78
N GLU A 305 -23.50 -14.26 -19.78
CA GLU A 305 -24.68 -14.03 -20.63
C GLU A 305 -26.00 -14.00 -19.85
N GLN A 306 -26.04 -14.53 -18.62
CA GLN A 306 -27.19 -14.50 -17.73
C GLN A 306 -27.17 -13.30 -16.77
N GLY A 307 -26.20 -12.39 -16.92
CA GLY A 307 -26.03 -11.22 -16.06
C GLY A 307 -25.47 -11.55 -14.68
N ARG A 308 -24.88 -12.73 -14.47
CA ARG A 308 -24.25 -13.09 -13.19
C ARG A 308 -22.80 -12.63 -13.18
N PRO A 309 -22.27 -12.14 -12.05
CA PRO A 309 -20.86 -11.76 -11.96
C PRO A 309 -19.94 -12.94 -12.33
N LYS A 310 -19.12 -12.75 -13.36
CA LYS A 310 -18.08 -13.68 -13.83
C LYS A 310 -16.73 -13.34 -13.23
N SER A 311 -16.36 -12.05 -13.22
CA SER A 311 -15.11 -11.57 -12.65
C SER A 311 -15.28 -10.19 -12.02
N ILE A 312 -14.52 -9.97 -10.94
CA ILE A 312 -14.52 -8.73 -10.16
C ILE A 312 -13.90 -7.61 -11.00
N GLY A 313 -14.57 -6.46 -10.99
CA GLY A 313 -14.01 -5.19 -11.44
C GLY A 313 -14.44 -4.08 -10.51
N SER A 314 -13.50 -3.57 -9.72
CA SER A 314 -13.79 -2.59 -8.68
C SER A 314 -13.01 -1.32 -8.91
N ALA A 315 -13.68 -0.17 -8.88
CA ALA A 315 -12.97 1.09 -8.83
C ALA A 315 -12.25 1.27 -7.48
N PHE A 316 -12.91 0.87 -6.38
CA PHE A 316 -12.35 0.93 -5.03
C PHE A 316 -12.53 -0.41 -4.31
N ALA A 317 -11.45 -0.96 -3.77
CA ALA A 317 -11.44 -2.20 -2.98
C ALA A 317 -10.73 -1.98 -1.63
N ILE A 318 -11.50 -1.59 -0.62
CA ILE A 318 -10.98 -1.19 0.69
C ILE A 318 -11.35 -2.26 1.72
N ASP A 319 -10.37 -3.12 2.02
CA ASP A 319 -10.52 -4.29 2.88
C ASP A 319 -9.61 -4.16 4.12
N GLY A 320 -10.24 -3.94 5.27
CA GLY A 320 -9.62 -4.06 6.58
C GLY A 320 -9.58 -2.77 7.41
N LYS A 321 -9.23 -2.93 8.69
CA LYS A 321 -9.33 -1.90 9.72
C LYS A 321 -8.40 -0.73 9.45
N TYR A 322 -8.79 0.46 9.89
CA TYR A 322 -8.02 1.71 9.73
C TYR A 322 -7.70 2.06 8.27
N SER A 323 -8.53 1.59 7.34
CA SER A 323 -8.40 1.84 5.91
C SER A 323 -9.54 2.76 5.45
N LYS A 324 -9.21 3.91 4.86
CA LYS A 324 -10.19 4.91 4.45
C LYS A 324 -9.82 5.53 3.10
N VAL A 325 -10.81 5.65 2.24
CA VAL A 325 -10.74 6.48 1.02
C VAL A 325 -11.79 7.57 1.09
N GLU A 326 -11.38 8.79 0.72
CA GLU A 326 -12.26 9.94 0.59
C GLU A 326 -12.04 10.61 -0.77
N VAL A 327 -13.06 10.59 -1.61
CA VAL A 327 -13.15 11.41 -2.82
C VAL A 327 -13.96 12.64 -2.48
N VAL A 328 -13.25 13.75 -2.23
CA VAL A 328 -13.82 14.99 -1.68
C VAL A 328 -14.85 15.62 -2.62
N GLY A 329 -14.61 15.52 -3.93
CA GLY A 329 -15.49 16.07 -4.97
C GLY A 329 -15.77 17.56 -4.82
N GLY A 330 -16.94 18.01 -5.29
CA GLY A 330 -17.42 19.40 -5.24
C GLY A 330 -17.91 19.88 -6.62
N GLU A 331 -18.59 21.03 -6.68
CA GLU A 331 -19.20 21.53 -7.94
C GLU A 331 -18.18 21.70 -9.08
N GLY A 332 -16.92 22.00 -8.76
CA GLY A 332 -15.83 22.15 -9.73
C GLY A 332 -14.93 20.92 -9.91
N LYS A 333 -15.39 19.73 -9.51
CA LYS A 333 -14.62 18.48 -9.55
C LYS A 333 -15.47 17.35 -10.13
N VAL A 334 -15.04 16.78 -11.24
CA VAL A 334 -15.75 15.70 -11.92
C VAL A 334 -15.23 14.36 -11.41
N VAL A 335 -16.14 13.52 -10.93
CA VAL A 335 -15.85 12.18 -10.40
C VAL A 335 -16.59 11.14 -11.23
N LYS A 336 -15.86 10.32 -11.97
CA LYS A 336 -16.38 9.25 -12.84
C LYS A 336 -15.88 7.92 -12.34
N ILE A 337 -16.80 7.07 -11.92
CA ILE A 337 -16.48 5.75 -11.38
C ILE A 337 -17.21 4.72 -12.23
N LYS A 338 -16.44 3.85 -12.89
CA LYS A 338 -16.94 2.66 -13.59
C LYS A 338 -16.29 1.42 -12.98
N GLY A 339 -17.06 0.65 -12.23
CA GLY A 339 -16.58 -0.47 -11.45
C GLY A 339 -17.15 -0.45 -10.04
N ASP A 340 -17.15 -1.60 -9.40
CA ASP A 340 -17.72 -1.81 -8.08
C ASP A 340 -16.95 -1.04 -6.99
N ILE A 341 -17.63 -0.81 -5.87
CA ILE A 341 -17.04 -0.26 -4.65
C ILE A 341 -17.17 -1.31 -3.54
N PHE A 342 -16.05 -1.81 -3.06
CA PHE A 342 -15.96 -2.71 -1.91
C PHE A 342 -15.44 -1.97 -0.68
N ALA A 343 -16.21 -2.02 0.41
CA ALA A 343 -15.80 -1.57 1.74
C ALA A 343 -16.02 -2.71 2.74
N TYR A 344 -14.93 -3.39 3.11
CA TYR A 344 -14.97 -4.60 3.92
C TYR A 344 -14.14 -4.52 5.20
N ASN A 345 -14.55 -5.29 6.21
CA ASN A 345 -13.75 -5.57 7.40
C ASN A 345 -13.23 -4.31 8.14
N GLY A 346 -14.03 -3.25 8.14
CA GLY A 346 -13.69 -1.95 8.76
C GLY A 346 -13.08 -0.92 7.81
N GLY A 347 -12.94 -1.27 6.52
CA GLY A 347 -12.63 -0.35 5.45
C GLY A 347 -13.78 0.64 5.21
N SER A 348 -13.45 1.86 4.76
CA SER A 348 -14.42 2.91 4.48
C SER A 348 -14.13 3.64 3.18
N VAL A 349 -15.19 3.99 2.45
CA VAL A 349 -15.14 4.76 1.22
C VAL A 349 -16.19 5.85 1.31
N SER A 350 -15.77 7.10 1.10
CA SER A 350 -16.66 8.26 0.94
C SER A 350 -16.45 8.84 -0.45
N VAL A 351 -17.53 9.01 -1.21
CA VAL A 351 -17.48 9.57 -2.56
C VAL A 351 -18.50 10.70 -2.68
N ASN A 352 -18.02 11.88 -3.03
CA ASN A 352 -18.88 13.03 -3.34
C ASN A 352 -19.01 13.22 -4.85
N LEU A 353 -20.23 13.08 -5.36
CA LEU A 353 -20.58 13.23 -6.78
C LEU A 353 -21.32 14.55 -7.08
N ALA A 354 -21.04 15.62 -6.33
CA ALA A 354 -21.80 16.88 -6.41
C ALA A 354 -21.80 17.57 -7.79
N ASN A 355 -20.76 17.38 -8.60
CA ASN A 355 -20.74 17.95 -9.95
C ASN A 355 -21.68 17.16 -10.89
N LYS A 356 -22.51 17.85 -11.67
CA LYS A 356 -23.53 17.26 -12.58
C LYS A 356 -23.02 16.24 -13.59
N ASP A 357 -21.73 16.30 -13.95
CA ASP A 357 -21.07 15.41 -14.91
C ASP A 357 -20.39 14.22 -14.21
N SER A 358 -20.53 14.11 -12.88
CA SER A 358 -20.06 13.00 -12.06
C SER A 358 -21.07 11.86 -12.05
N TYR A 359 -20.59 10.62 -11.99
CA TYR A 359 -21.44 9.45 -11.93
C TYR A 359 -20.73 8.25 -11.31
N PHE A 360 -21.54 7.30 -10.84
CA PHE A 360 -21.13 5.98 -10.39
C PHE A 360 -21.88 4.92 -11.19
N GLU A 361 -21.15 4.05 -11.88
CA GLU A 361 -21.64 2.91 -12.65
C GLU A 361 -20.98 1.64 -12.10
N GLY A 362 -21.71 0.88 -11.29
CA GLY A 362 -21.24 -0.35 -10.64
C GLY A 362 -22.12 -0.72 -9.45
N GLU A 363 -21.68 -1.71 -8.67
CA GLU A 363 -22.33 -2.13 -7.43
C GLU A 363 -21.52 -1.69 -6.20
N ALA A 364 -22.21 -1.23 -5.16
CA ALA A 364 -21.58 -0.89 -3.89
C ALA A 364 -21.86 -1.99 -2.87
N HIS A 365 -20.80 -2.62 -2.37
CA HIS A 365 -20.88 -3.71 -1.43
C HIS A 365 -20.17 -3.32 -0.13
N ILE A 366 -20.93 -3.37 0.97
CA ILE A 366 -20.48 -3.04 2.30
C ILE A 366 -20.69 -4.25 3.19
N GLY A 367 -19.68 -4.66 3.94
CA GLY A 367 -19.84 -5.77 4.89
C GLY A 367 -18.55 -6.49 5.24
N LYS A 368 -18.61 -7.82 5.22
CA LYS A 368 -17.48 -8.73 5.49
C LYS A 368 -17.25 -9.60 4.27
N ARG A 369 -16.00 -9.87 3.93
CA ARG A 369 -15.65 -10.63 2.72
C ARG A 369 -15.99 -12.12 2.91
N SER A 370 -16.94 -12.64 2.14
CA SER A 370 -17.21 -14.07 2.00
C SER A 370 -17.48 -14.42 0.52
N PHE A 371 -16.54 -14.07 -0.36
CA PHE A 371 -16.52 -14.63 -1.71
C PHE A 371 -16.01 -16.07 -1.65
N ALA A 372 -16.92 -17.02 -1.50
CA ALA A 372 -16.70 -18.34 -2.08
C ALA A 372 -17.80 -18.54 -3.12
N LYS A 373 -17.41 -18.87 -4.35
CA LYS A 373 -18.32 -19.23 -5.43
C LYS A 373 -19.34 -20.25 -4.87
N GLY A 374 -20.61 -19.86 -4.76
CA GLY A 374 -21.67 -20.71 -4.20
C GLY A 374 -21.77 -20.81 -2.67
N LYS A 375 -21.14 -19.93 -1.88
CA LYS A 375 -21.42 -19.82 -0.43
C LYS A 375 -22.17 -18.53 -0.11
N ASP A 376 -23.18 -18.68 0.74
CA ASP A 376 -23.96 -17.60 1.32
C ASP A 376 -23.05 -16.57 2.00
N MET A 377 -23.23 -15.29 1.65
CA MET A 377 -22.43 -14.20 2.20
C MET A 377 -22.56 -14.08 3.74
N PHE A 378 -23.66 -14.59 4.30
CA PHE A 378 -23.97 -14.50 5.73
C PHE A 378 -23.51 -15.71 6.55
N ALA A 379 -22.95 -16.76 5.92
CA ALA A 379 -22.59 -17.99 6.64
C ALA A 379 -21.37 -17.84 7.57
N LEU A 380 -20.51 -16.84 7.31
CA LEU A 380 -19.33 -16.53 8.11
C LEU A 380 -19.52 -15.14 8.73
N THR A 381 -20.20 -15.10 9.88
CA THR A 381 -20.36 -13.85 10.62
C THR A 381 -19.01 -13.53 11.28
N VAL A 382 -18.26 -12.62 10.67
CA VAL A 382 -17.17 -11.83 11.28
C VAL A 382 -17.56 -11.14 12.60
N ASP A 383 -16.67 -10.60 13.45
CA ASP A 383 -16.93 -9.32 14.15
C ASP A 383 -16.20 -8.16 13.44
N ALA A 384 -16.27 -6.92 13.95
CA ALA A 384 -15.55 -5.79 13.35
C ALA A 384 -14.02 -5.98 13.36
N ASP A 385 -13.55 -6.91 14.19
CA ASP A 385 -12.17 -7.35 14.26
C ASP A 385 -11.94 -8.65 13.48
N GLY A 386 -12.81 -9.04 12.55
CA GLY A 386 -12.56 -10.22 11.71
C GLY A 386 -12.59 -11.56 12.45
N TYR A 387 -13.06 -11.64 13.69
CA TYR A 387 -13.21 -12.90 14.42
C TYR A 387 -14.44 -13.68 13.95
N GLU A 388 -14.30 -14.98 13.69
CA GLU A 388 -15.44 -15.87 13.46
C GLU A 388 -16.38 -15.87 14.67
N LEU A 389 -17.59 -15.31 14.50
CA LEU A 389 -18.69 -15.40 15.47
C LEU A 389 -19.46 -16.71 15.36
N THR A 390 -19.38 -17.40 14.22
CA THR A 390 -19.92 -18.75 14.07
C THR A 390 -18.85 -19.76 14.50
N PRO A 391 -18.97 -20.42 15.66
CA PRO A 391 -18.02 -21.45 16.02
C PRO A 391 -18.25 -22.61 15.04
N ASP A 392 -17.20 -23.08 14.38
CA ASP A 392 -17.32 -24.19 13.43
C ASP A 392 -18.07 -25.37 14.11
N THR A 393 -19.03 -25.94 13.41
CA THR A 393 -19.84 -27.03 13.98
C THR A 393 -18.93 -28.20 14.40
N LYS A 394 -17.78 -28.37 13.73
CA LYS A 394 -16.75 -29.36 14.05
C LYS A 394 -16.00 -29.08 15.35
N SER A 395 -15.57 -27.85 15.67
CA SER A 395 -14.94 -27.58 16.97
C SER A 395 -15.97 -27.49 18.07
N ILE A 396 -17.23 -27.10 17.82
CA ILE A 396 -18.32 -27.29 18.79
C ILE A 396 -18.50 -28.78 19.09
N GLU A 397 -18.61 -29.63 18.07
CA GLU A 397 -18.75 -31.07 18.26
C GLU A 397 -17.52 -31.68 18.92
N LYS A 398 -16.31 -31.24 18.54
CA LYS A 398 -15.07 -31.66 19.19
C LYS A 398 -15.04 -31.24 20.65
N LYS A 399 -15.42 -29.99 20.98
CA LYS A 399 -15.52 -29.48 22.34
C LYS A 399 -16.60 -30.21 23.13
N LYS A 400 -17.76 -30.50 22.51
CA LYS A 400 -18.83 -31.33 23.09
C LYS A 400 -18.35 -32.75 23.36
N LYS A 401 -17.58 -33.35 22.44
CA LYS A 401 -16.94 -34.65 22.67
C LYS A 401 -15.91 -34.57 23.78
N GLU A 402 -15.06 -33.55 23.83
CA GLU A 402 -14.10 -33.34 24.93
C GLU A 402 -14.81 -33.15 26.27
N LEU A 403 -15.94 -32.43 26.29
CA LEU A 403 -16.78 -32.21 27.48
C LEU A 403 -17.60 -33.43 27.86
N ASN A 404 -18.05 -34.26 26.91
CA ASN A 404 -18.72 -35.54 27.17
C ASN A 404 -17.73 -36.63 27.59
N VAL A 405 -16.49 -36.60 27.08
CA VAL A 405 -15.39 -37.46 27.55
C VAL A 405 -14.93 -37.01 28.95
N ARG A 406 -15.03 -35.71 29.25
CA ARG A 406 -14.91 -35.17 30.62
C ARG A 406 -16.24 -35.16 31.39
N GLY A 407 -17.29 -35.72 30.81
CA GLY A 407 -18.64 -35.71 31.35
C GLY A 407 -18.94 -37.04 31.99
N CYS A 408 -19.23 -37.00 33.28
CA CYS A 408 -19.77 -38.13 34.03
C CYS A 408 -18.82 -39.32 34.23
N THR A 409 -17.62 -39.07 34.77
CA THR A 409 -17.23 -39.96 35.87
C THR A 409 -18.22 -39.65 36.97
N ARG A 410 -19.22 -40.54 37.11
CA ARG A 410 -20.11 -40.60 38.26
C ARG A 410 -19.28 -40.25 39.49
N LEU A 411 -19.54 -39.10 40.10
CA LEU A 411 -19.28 -38.94 41.52
C LEU A 411 -20.15 -40.01 42.17
N SER A 412 -19.59 -41.22 42.31
CA SER A 412 -20.07 -42.15 43.31
C SER A 412 -19.94 -41.39 44.61
N LEU A 413 -21.06 -40.90 45.10
CA LEU A 413 -21.25 -40.57 46.50
C LEU A 413 -21.03 -41.87 47.26
N ASN A 414 -19.77 -42.25 47.45
CA ASN A 414 -19.38 -43.15 48.52
C ASN A 414 -19.50 -42.31 49.78
N SER A 415 -20.72 -42.33 50.29
CA SER A 415 -21.09 -42.03 51.66
C SER A 415 -20.06 -42.64 52.63
N THR A 416 -19.35 -41.76 53.35
CA THR A 416 -18.97 -41.83 54.79
C THR A 416 -18.26 -43.08 55.34
N PRO A 417 -17.32 -42.94 56.32
CA PRO A 417 -17.47 -42.06 57.48
C PRO A 417 -16.26 -41.18 57.85
N ILE A 418 -16.62 -40.15 58.60
CA ILE A 418 -15.79 -39.15 59.29
C ILE A 418 -15.34 -39.73 60.66
N PRO A 419 -14.46 -39.05 61.42
CA PRO A 419 -13.18 -39.55 61.90
C PRO A 419 -13.25 -40.16 63.32
N GLN A 420 -12.26 -40.98 63.68
CA GLN A 420 -12.01 -41.26 65.09
C GLN A 420 -11.09 -40.19 65.66
N ASP A 421 -11.69 -39.37 66.52
CA ASP A 421 -11.02 -38.53 67.51
C ASP A 421 -10.11 -39.36 68.45
N PHE A 422 -9.14 -38.65 69.02
CA PHE A 422 -8.21 -38.97 70.12
C PHE A 422 -6.83 -39.55 69.75
#